data_AF-A0A9Q3H8T9-F1
#
_entry.id   AF-A0A9Q3H8T9-F1
#
_cell.length_a   1.000
_cell.length_b   1.000
_cell.length_c   1.000
_cell.angle_alpha   90.00
_cell.angle_beta   90.00
_cell.angle_gamma   90.00
#
_symmetry.space_group_name_H-M   'P 1'
#
loop_
_entity.id
_entity.type
_entity.pdbx_description
1 polymer ?
#
loop_
_entity_poly.entity_id
_entity_poly.type
_entity_poly.pdbx_seq_one_letter_code
_entity_poly.pdbx_strand_id
1 'polypeptide(L)'
;MNELKVRDIIDIRSDYKLVGTTWVFKVKKDHLHQNVEYKACLCAQGFTQTPGVDFEKKYAPTGRLNSLRAFIAHSCANGLDFHQIDVKSAFLNAPLREIVYLSIPQGLEINRHKHCLSLRKAIYGLKQAPLDW
;
A
#
# COMPACT_ATOMS: atom_id res chain seq x y z
N MET A 1 -10.42 -8.00 -2.87
CA MET A 1 -9.02 -8.42 -2.61
C MET A 1 -8.61 -9.64 -3.45
N ASN A 2 -9.52 -10.59 -3.72
CA ASN A 2 -9.24 -11.75 -4.59
C ASN A 2 -9.04 -11.38 -6.07
N GLU A 3 -9.75 -10.37 -6.58
CA GLU A 3 -9.61 -9.93 -7.99
C GLU A 3 -8.22 -9.36 -8.32
N LEU A 4 -7.60 -8.65 -7.37
CA LEU A 4 -6.30 -8.00 -7.57
C LEU A 4 -5.09 -8.92 -7.34
N LYS A 5 -5.31 -10.18 -6.92
CA LYS A 5 -4.28 -11.20 -6.63
C LYS A 5 -3.13 -10.70 -5.75
N VAL A 6 -3.43 -9.86 -4.76
CA VAL A 6 -2.44 -9.16 -3.91
C VAL A 6 -1.61 -10.12 -3.04
N ARG A 7 -2.20 -11.24 -2.61
CA ARG A 7 -1.60 -12.18 -1.66
C ARG A 7 -1.99 -13.62 -1.93
N ASP A 8 -1.24 -14.54 -1.34
CA ASP A 8 -1.60 -15.96 -1.14
C ASP A 8 -1.61 -16.30 0.35
N ILE A 9 -2.33 -17.35 0.72
CA ILE A 9 -2.24 -17.97 2.05
C ILE A 9 -1.30 -19.17 1.91
N ILE A 10 -0.28 -19.22 2.76
CA ILE A 10 0.72 -20.30 2.76
C ILE A 10 0.99 -20.76 4.19
N ASP A 11 1.53 -21.98 4.32
CA ASP A 11 1.98 -22.50 5.61
C ASP A 11 3.20 -21.71 6.13
N ILE A 12 3.23 -21.46 7.43
CA ILE A 12 4.36 -20.82 8.11
C ILE A 12 5.50 -21.83 8.19
N ARG A 13 6.69 -21.38 7.78
CA ARG A 13 7.96 -22.09 8.03
C ARG A 13 8.75 -21.37 9.13
N SER A 14 9.63 -22.11 9.80
CA SER A 14 10.42 -21.59 10.93
C SER A 14 11.37 -20.45 10.56
N ASP A 15 11.75 -20.35 9.29
CA ASP A 15 12.64 -19.32 8.75
C ASP A 15 11.92 -18.02 8.35
N TYR A 16 10.58 -17.99 8.39
CA TYR A 16 9.83 -16.81 7.95
C TYR A 16 9.81 -15.71 9.00
N LYS A 17 10.29 -14.53 8.60
CA LYS A 17 10.11 -13.30 9.37
C LYS A 17 8.79 -12.64 8.98
N LEU A 18 7.81 -12.72 9.89
CA LEU A 18 6.47 -12.18 9.65
C LEU A 18 6.40 -10.69 10.03
N VAL A 19 5.91 -9.87 9.11
CA VAL A 19 5.50 -8.49 9.38
C VAL A 19 4.08 -8.51 9.94
N GLY A 20 3.84 -7.82 11.04
CA GLY A 20 2.51 -7.75 11.63
C GLY A 20 1.52 -7.02 10.73
N THR A 21 0.23 -7.22 10.97
CA THR A 21 -0.85 -6.54 10.24
C THR A 21 -1.73 -5.73 11.17
N THR A 22 -2.26 -4.62 10.68
CA THR A 22 -3.26 -3.81 11.39
C THR A 22 -4.39 -3.40 10.46
N TRP A 23 -5.58 -3.27 11.01
CA TRP A 23 -6.72 -2.66 10.31
C TRP A 23 -6.79 -1.18 10.63
N VAL A 24 -7.03 -0.37 9.61
CA VAL A 24 -7.35 1.04 9.73
C VAL A 24 -8.79 1.23 9.28
N PHE A 25 -9.65 1.66 10.21
CA PHE A 25 -11.06 1.92 9.95
C PHE A 25 -11.29 3.42 9.82
N LYS A 26 -12.09 3.82 8.82
CA LYS A 26 -12.48 5.21 8.61
C LYS A 26 -13.93 5.29 8.21
N VAL A 27 -14.70 6.12 8.91
CA VAL A 27 -16.05 6.49 8.52
C VAL A 27 -15.99 7.80 7.77
N LYS A 28 -16.48 7.84 6.53
CA LYS A 28 -16.71 9.10 5.83
C LYS A 28 -18.11 9.59 6.13
N LYS A 29 -18.16 10.88 6.47
CA LYS A 29 -19.39 11.59 6.72
C LYS A 29 -19.67 12.58 5.58
N ASP A 30 -20.94 12.85 5.31
CA ASP A 30 -21.34 13.93 4.41
C ASP A 30 -21.23 15.30 5.10
N HIS A 31 -21.66 16.34 4.36
CA HIS A 31 -21.74 17.72 4.86
C HIS A 31 -22.73 17.88 6.02
N LEU A 32 -23.67 16.94 6.20
CA LEU A 32 -24.65 16.90 7.29
C LEU A 32 -24.20 16.00 8.45
N HIS A 33 -22.93 15.57 8.45
CA HIS A 33 -22.33 14.67 9.43
C HIS A 33 -22.95 13.26 9.52
N GLN A 34 -23.71 12.83 8.51
CA GLN A 34 -24.26 11.48 8.42
C GLN A 34 -23.24 10.51 7.85
N ASN A 35 -23.24 9.26 8.34
CA ASN A 35 -22.29 8.24 7.89
C ASN A 35 -22.69 7.75 6.49
N VAL A 36 -21.84 7.98 5.49
CA VAL A 36 -22.09 7.60 4.09
C VAL A 36 -21.28 6.38 3.67
N GLU A 37 -20.05 6.24 4.16
CA GLU A 37 -19.15 5.17 3.72
C GLU A 37 -18.29 4.68 4.89
N TYR A 38 -18.27 3.37 5.11
CA TYR A 38 -17.36 2.71 6.05
C TYR A 38 -16.19 2.10 5.27
N LYS A 39 -14.97 2.49 5.62
CA LYS A 39 -13.74 1.97 5.01
C LYS A 39 -12.96 1.15 6.01
N ALA A 40 -12.45 0.02 5.55
CA ALA A 40 -11.45 -0.78 6.21
C ALA A 40 -10.24 -0.94 5.28
N CYS A 41 -9.05 -0.63 5.78
CA CYS A 41 -7.81 -0.82 5.05
C CYS A 41 -6.92 -1.76 5.87
N LEU A 42 -6.41 -2.81 5.21
CA LEU A 42 -5.38 -3.67 5.79
C LEU A 42 -4.02 -3.04 5.50
N CYS A 43 -3.25 -2.79 6.56
CA CYS A 43 -1.91 -2.24 6.48
C CYS A 43 -0.90 -3.21 7.09
N ALA A 44 0.30 -3.26 6.51
CA ALA A 44 1.45 -3.85 7.15
C ALA A 44 1.92 -2.95 8.30
N GLN A 45 2.39 -3.56 9.38
CA GLN A 45 3.10 -2.88 10.47
C GLN A 45 4.56 -2.66 10.07
N GLY A 46 4.81 -2.02 8.93
CA GLY A 46 6.15 -1.94 8.37
C GLY A 46 7.15 -1.16 9.21
N PHE A 47 6.75 -0.49 10.29
CA PHE A 47 7.70 0.02 11.28
C PHE A 47 8.61 -1.07 11.86
N THR A 48 8.18 -2.34 11.88
CA THR A 48 8.99 -3.50 12.28
C THR A 48 10.01 -3.94 11.23
N GLN A 49 9.93 -3.42 9.99
CA GLN A 49 10.87 -3.76 8.92
C GLN A 49 12.22 -3.07 9.09
N THR A 50 13.27 -3.84 8.85
CA THR A 50 14.69 -3.47 8.98
C THR A 50 15.33 -3.29 7.59
N PRO A 51 15.96 -2.13 7.31
CA PRO A 51 16.69 -1.93 6.06
C PRO A 51 17.84 -2.94 5.90
N GLY A 52 18.08 -3.40 4.66
CA GLY A 52 19.09 -4.42 4.34
C GLY A 52 18.73 -5.84 4.78
N VAL A 53 17.53 -6.03 5.35
CA VAL A 53 16.99 -7.35 5.73
C VAL A 53 15.63 -7.56 5.06
N ASP A 54 14.69 -6.64 5.27
CA ASP A 54 13.31 -6.76 4.78
C ASP A 54 13.06 -5.94 3.50
N PHE A 55 13.94 -4.97 3.21
CA PHE A 55 13.92 -4.15 2.00
C PHE A 55 15.27 -3.42 1.85
N GLU A 56 15.63 -3.06 0.62
CA GLU A 56 16.87 -2.36 0.31
C GLU A 56 16.71 -0.83 0.33
N LYS A 57 15.65 -0.31 -0.30
CA LYS A 57 15.45 1.13 -0.56
C LYS A 57 14.03 1.55 -0.21
N LYS A 58 13.83 2.83 0.14
CA LYS A 58 12.52 3.39 0.58
C LYS A 58 12.05 4.63 -0.19
N TYR A 59 12.78 5.10 -1.20
CA TYR A 59 12.48 6.41 -1.77
C TYR A 59 11.27 6.35 -2.69
N ALA A 60 10.27 7.19 -2.44
CA ALA A 60 9.26 7.50 -3.44
C ALA A 60 9.86 8.53 -4.41
N PRO A 61 9.79 8.33 -5.74
CA PRO A 61 10.16 9.37 -6.70
C PRO A 61 9.09 10.48 -6.70
N THR A 62 9.13 11.39 -5.72
CA THR A 62 8.22 12.54 -5.67
C THR A 62 8.78 13.69 -6.49
N GLY A 63 8.05 14.11 -7.53
CA GLY A 63 8.40 15.29 -8.32
C GLY A 63 8.48 16.56 -7.46
N ARG A 64 9.40 17.47 -7.79
CA ARG A 64 9.53 18.76 -7.09
C ARG A 64 8.36 19.68 -7.45
N LEU A 65 7.80 20.35 -6.44
CA LEU A 65 6.66 21.26 -6.63
C LEU A 65 6.98 22.41 -7.60
N ASN A 66 8.21 22.93 -7.56
CA ASN A 66 8.64 23.99 -8.49
C ASN A 66 8.65 23.52 -9.94
N SER A 67 9.07 22.27 -10.19
CA SER A 67 9.04 21.67 -11.52
C SER A 67 7.61 21.48 -12.00
N LEU A 68 6.71 21.00 -11.13
CA LEU A 68 5.28 20.87 -11.44
C LEU A 68 4.65 22.23 -11.76
N ARG A 69 4.94 23.28 -10.97
CA ARG A 69 4.45 24.64 -11.20
C ARG A 69 4.96 25.21 -12.52
N ALA A 70 6.24 25.04 -12.81
CA ALA A 70 6.84 25.49 -14.07
C ALA A 70 6.19 24.79 -15.28
N PHE A 71 5.96 23.48 -15.16
CA PHE A 71 5.25 22.70 -16.18
C PHE A 71 3.82 23.22 -16.41
N ILE A 72 3.05 23.43 -15.33
CA ILE A 72 1.68 23.97 -15.44
C ILE A 72 1.68 25.36 -16.07
N ALA A 73 2.57 26.26 -15.64
CA ALA A 73 2.68 27.61 -16.18
C ALA A 73 3.02 27.59 -17.68
N HIS A 74 3.93 26.71 -18.09
CA HIS A 74 4.28 26.52 -19.48
C HIS A 74 3.10 26.00 -20.32
N SER A 75 2.36 25.01 -19.81
CA SER A 75 1.17 24.49 -20.48
C SER A 75 0.11 25.57 -20.68
N CYS A 76 -0.18 26.37 -19.65
CA CYS A 76 -1.11 27.49 -19.76
C CYS A 76 -0.66 28.55 -20.78
N ALA A 77 0.64 28.88 -20.80
CA ALA A 77 1.20 29.87 -21.72
C ALA A 77 1.11 29.44 -23.20
N ASN A 78 1.11 28.13 -23.46
CA ASN A 78 1.07 27.57 -24.81
C ASN A 78 -0.31 27.00 -25.18
N GLY A 79 -1.34 27.21 -24.35
CA GLY A 79 -2.68 26.69 -24.60
C GLY A 79 -2.76 25.16 -24.65
N LEU A 80 -1.90 24.47 -23.89
CA LEU A 80 -1.88 23.00 -23.83
C LEU A 80 -2.89 22.48 -22.80
N ASP A 81 -3.58 21.40 -23.15
CA ASP A 81 -4.47 20.69 -22.23
C ASP A 81 -3.68 19.90 -21.19
N PHE A 82 -4.21 19.86 -19.97
CA PHE A 82 -3.64 19.11 -18.85
C PHE A 82 -4.68 18.14 -18.27
N HIS A 83 -4.27 16.90 -18.08
CA HIS A 83 -5.08 15.86 -17.45
C HIS A 83 -4.39 15.34 -16.19
N GLN A 84 -5.12 15.29 -15.08
CA GLN A 84 -4.68 14.66 -13.85
C GLN A 84 -5.41 13.32 -13.67
N ILE A 85 -4.65 12.28 -13.30
CA ILE A 85 -5.19 10.96 -13.00
C ILE A 85 -4.90 10.64 -11.54
N ASP A 86 -5.96 10.34 -10.79
CA ASP A 86 -5.88 9.79 -9.44
C ASP A 86 -6.10 8.27 -9.49
N VAL A 87 -5.05 7.50 -9.23
CA VAL A 87 -5.11 6.04 -9.30
C VAL A 87 -5.60 5.47 -7.97
N LYS A 88 -6.81 4.92 -7.98
CA LYS A 88 -7.38 4.24 -6.82
C LYS A 88 -6.55 3.02 -6.45
N SER A 89 -6.23 2.89 -5.16
CA SER A 89 -5.51 1.74 -4.61
C SER A 89 -4.16 1.50 -5.29
N ALA A 90 -3.43 2.56 -5.63
CA ALA A 90 -2.13 2.55 -6.31
C ALA A 90 -1.20 1.41 -5.86
N PHE A 91 -0.96 1.26 -4.56
CA PHE A 91 -0.09 0.20 -4.03
C PHE A 91 -0.55 -1.23 -4.37
N LEU A 92 -1.86 -1.49 -4.37
CA LEU A 92 -2.40 -2.82 -4.69
C LEU A 92 -2.24 -3.19 -6.18
N ASN A 93 -1.73 -2.27 -7.00
CA ASN A 93 -1.36 -2.50 -8.39
C ASN A 93 0.16 -2.63 -8.60
N ALA A 94 0.97 -2.18 -7.64
CA ALA A 94 2.43 -2.26 -7.71
C ALA A 94 2.91 -3.68 -7.34
N PRO A 95 3.63 -4.39 -8.22
CA PRO A 95 4.24 -5.67 -7.88
C PRO A 95 5.33 -5.47 -6.84
N LEU A 96 5.41 -6.38 -5.87
CA LEU A 96 6.43 -6.32 -4.83
C LEU A 96 7.70 -7.04 -5.31
N ARG A 97 8.86 -6.41 -5.17
CA ARG A 97 10.15 -7.01 -5.56
C ARG A 97 10.68 -7.95 -4.49
N GLU A 98 10.57 -7.54 -3.23
CA GLU A 98 11.01 -8.34 -2.09
C GLU A 98 9.93 -9.34 -1.66
N ILE A 99 10.37 -10.46 -1.09
CA ILE A 99 9.47 -11.43 -0.48
C ILE A 99 9.06 -10.90 0.89
N VAL A 100 7.77 -10.64 1.07
CA VAL A 100 7.22 -10.19 2.36
C VAL A 100 6.09 -11.10 2.79
N TYR A 101 6.24 -11.61 4.03
CA TYR A 101 5.23 -12.40 4.70
C TYR A 101 4.52 -11.58 5.77
N LEU A 102 3.19 -11.61 5.79
CA LEU A 102 2.39 -10.96 6.82
C LEU A 102 1.78 -11.98 7.78
N SER A 103 1.66 -11.61 9.05
CA SER A 103 0.79 -12.35 9.96
C SER A 103 -0.67 -12.29 9.48
N ILE A 104 -1.46 -13.30 9.85
CA ILE A 104 -2.89 -13.31 9.49
C ILE A 104 -3.60 -12.15 10.23
N PRO A 105 -4.35 -11.30 9.51
CA PRO A 105 -5.06 -10.20 10.13
C PRO A 105 -6.11 -10.64 11.13
N GLN A 106 -6.39 -9.77 12.10
CA GLN A 106 -7.51 -9.97 13.00
C GLN A 106 -8.84 -10.06 12.21
N GLY A 107 -9.71 -10.98 12.61
CA GLY A 107 -11.02 -11.16 11.98
C GLY A 107 -11.05 -12.14 10.79
N LEU A 108 -9.92 -12.71 10.36
CA LEU A 108 -9.95 -13.86 9.46
C LEU A 108 -9.99 -15.18 10.24
N GLU A 109 -10.89 -16.07 9.83
CA GLU A 109 -11.02 -17.45 10.33
C GLU A 109 -9.96 -18.37 9.71
N ILE A 110 -8.69 -17.99 9.87
CA ILE A 110 -7.53 -18.77 9.43
C ILE A 110 -6.64 -19.01 10.65
N ASN A 111 -6.13 -20.24 10.80
CA ASN A 111 -5.22 -20.57 11.88
C ASN A 111 -3.91 -19.78 11.74
N ARG A 112 -3.75 -18.75 12.58
CA ARG A 112 -2.61 -17.81 12.56
C ARG A 112 -1.29 -18.43 13.03
N HIS A 113 -1.34 -19.59 13.67
CA HIS A 113 -0.16 -20.34 14.08
C HIS A 113 0.36 -21.28 13.00
N LYS A 114 -0.48 -21.58 11.99
CA LYS A 114 -0.13 -22.47 10.88
C LYS A 114 0.06 -21.74 9.56
N HIS A 115 -0.59 -20.60 9.36
CA HIS A 115 -0.57 -19.91 8.06
C HIS A 115 -0.17 -18.45 8.19
N CYS A 116 0.38 -17.92 7.11
CA CYS A 116 0.69 -16.50 6.92
C CYS A 116 0.27 -16.06 5.51
N LEU A 117 0.42 -14.76 5.23
CA LEU A 117 0.13 -14.20 3.91
C LEU A 117 1.43 -13.93 3.17
N SER A 118 1.60 -14.50 1.99
CA SER A 118 2.67 -14.10 1.07
C SER A 118 2.18 -12.97 0.19
N LEU A 119 2.84 -11.81 0.22
CA LEU A 119 2.48 -10.70 -0.64
C LEU A 119 3.08 -10.86 -2.04
N ARG A 120 2.25 -10.58 -3.05
CA ARG A 120 2.67 -10.43 -4.46
C ARG A 120 2.75 -8.96 -4.88
N LYS A 121 2.03 -8.09 -4.17
CA LYS A 121 1.89 -6.67 -4.48
C LYS A 121 2.06 -5.85 -3.21
N ALA A 122 2.46 -4.60 -3.39
CA ALA A 122 2.64 -3.66 -2.30
C ALA A 122 1.30 -3.39 -1.59
N ILE A 123 1.37 -3.15 -0.28
CA ILE A 123 0.24 -2.69 0.52
C ILE A 123 0.68 -1.51 1.37
N TYR A 124 -0.30 -0.76 1.90
CA TYR A 124 -0.02 0.33 2.83
C TYR A 124 0.78 -0.15 4.04
N GLY A 125 1.69 0.72 4.50
CA GLY A 125 2.48 0.49 5.70
C GLY A 125 3.81 -0.23 5.46
N LEU A 126 4.03 -0.87 4.30
CA LEU A 126 5.36 -1.36 3.93
C LEU A 126 6.32 -0.20 3.67
N LYS A 127 7.58 -0.33 4.08
CA LYS A 127 8.59 0.73 3.89
C LYS A 127 9.00 0.92 2.43
N GLN A 128 8.90 -0.11 1.60
CA GLN A 128 9.22 -0.07 0.17
C GLN A 128 8.03 0.23 -0.74
N ALA A 129 6.78 0.15 -0.24
CA ALA A 129 5.58 0.34 -1.07
C ALA A 129 5.57 1.63 -1.90
N PRO A 130 6.06 2.79 -1.40
CA PRO A 130 6.13 4.00 -2.20
C PRO A 130 7.19 3.99 -3.31
N LEU A 131 8.20 3.12 -3.24
CA LEU A 131 9.21 2.94 -4.27
C LEU A 131 8.72 2.00 -5.38
N ASP A 132 7.94 0.99 -5.00
CA ASP A 132 7.41 0.00 -5.95
C ASP A 132 6.26 0.54 -6.80
N TRP A 133 5.62 1.63 -6.36
CA TRP A 133 4.63 2.42 -7.10
C TRP A 133 5.30 3.50 -7.96
#